data_AF-A0A7Z1MWK6-F1
#
_entry.id   AF-A0A7Z1MWK6-F1
#
_cell.length_a   1.000
_cell.length_b   1.000
_cell.length_c   1.000
_cell.angle_alpha   90.00
_cell.angle_beta   90.00
_cell.angle_gamma   90.00
#
_symmetry.space_group_name_H-M   'P 1'
#
loop_
_entity.id
_entity.type
_entity.pdbx_description
1 polymer ?
#
loop_
_entity_poly.entity_id
_entity_poly.type
_entity_poly.pdbx_seq_one_letter_code
_entity_poly.pdbx_strand_id
1 'polypeptide(L)'
;NVPAEVKNVTEGPSVTRFELSVEKGVKVSRITALQDDIKMALAAKDIRIEAPIPGTSLVGIEVPNQNPTKVNLRSIIESPKFKNTESKLKVAMGYRINNEPLLMDIAKTPHALIAGATGSGKSVCINSILMSLLYKNHPEELRLLLIDPKMVELAPYNDLPHLVSPVIT
;
A
#
# COMPACT_ATOMS: atom_id res chain seq x y z
N ASN A 1 -29.11 1.77 15.50
CA ASN A 1 -29.26 0.34 15.86
C ASN A 1 -29.16 -0.54 14.63
N VAL A 2 -27.94 -0.99 14.32
CA VAL A 2 -27.66 -2.07 13.37
C VAL A 2 -27.02 -3.18 14.20
N PRO A 3 -27.74 -4.27 14.54
CA PRO A 3 -27.16 -5.40 15.25
C PRO A 3 -26.06 -6.02 14.39
N ALA A 4 -24.87 -6.16 14.97
CA ALA A 4 -23.71 -6.72 14.33
C ALA A 4 -22.86 -7.48 15.34
N GLU A 5 -22.15 -8.51 14.88
CA GLU A 5 -21.25 -9.32 15.70
C GLU A 5 -19.89 -9.40 15.02
N VAL A 6 -18.81 -9.18 15.78
CA VAL A 6 -17.44 -9.36 15.27
C VAL A 6 -17.15 -10.85 15.13
N LYS A 7 -16.82 -11.27 13.90
CA LYS A 7 -16.45 -12.65 13.58
C LYS A 7 -14.95 -12.85 13.52
N ASN A 8 -14.23 -11.93 12.89
CA ASN A 8 -12.77 -11.98 12.78
C ASN A 8 -12.15 -10.63 13.10
N VAL A 9 -10.91 -10.67 13.56
CA VAL A 9 -10.06 -9.50 13.75
C VAL A 9 -8.71 -9.78 13.09
N THR A 10 -8.27 -8.88 12.22
CA THR A 10 -6.94 -8.93 11.58
C THR A 10 -6.20 -7.65 11.88
N GLU A 11 -5.14 -7.75 12.67
CA GLU A 11 -4.25 -6.62 12.98
C GLU A 11 -3.15 -6.51 11.92
N GLY A 12 -3.18 -5.41 11.16
CA GLY A 12 -2.11 -5.03 10.25
C GLY A 12 -1.18 -3.98 10.84
N PRO A 13 -0.15 -3.54 10.08
CA PRO A 13 0.85 -2.61 10.61
C PRO A 13 0.29 -1.23 11.00
N SER A 14 -0.68 -0.73 10.23
CA SER A 14 -1.21 0.64 10.40
C SER A 14 -2.70 0.68 10.78
N VAL A 15 -3.44 -0.39 10.50
CA VAL A 15 -4.88 -0.49 10.74
C VAL A 15 -5.21 -1.90 11.22
N THR A 16 -6.27 -2.02 12.00
CA THR A 16 -6.91 -3.28 12.39
C THR A 16 -8.25 -3.38 11.69
N ARG A 17 -8.51 -4.52 11.05
CA ARG A 17 -9.80 -4.81 10.41
C ARG A 17 -10.64 -5.71 11.31
N PHE A 18 -11.83 -5.25 11.62
CA PHE A 18 -12.89 -6.00 12.26
C PHE A 18 -13.87 -6.46 11.19
N GLU A 19 -14.07 -7.77 11.07
CA GLU A 19 -15.04 -8.34 10.15
C GLU A 19 -16.32 -8.66 10.92
N LEU A 20 -17.41 -8.01 10.50
CA LEU A 20 -18.70 -8.05 11.16
C LEU A 20 -19.68 -8.88 10.36
N SER A 21 -20.43 -9.76 11.02
CA SER A 21 -21.68 -10.28 10.47
C SER A 21 -22.83 -9.36 10.86
N VAL A 22 -23.66 -9.00 9.89
CA VAL A 22 -24.87 -8.21 10.09
C VAL A 22 -26.11 -9.07 9.84
N GLU A 23 -27.22 -8.73 10.51
CA GLU A 23 -28.48 -9.43 10.31
C GLU A 23 -28.97 -9.33 8.85
N LYS A 24 -29.65 -10.40 8.39
CA LYS A 24 -30.25 -10.43 7.06
C LYS A 24 -31.25 -9.29 6.90
N GLY A 25 -31.17 -8.57 5.79
CA GLY A 25 -32.08 -7.46 5.48
C GLY A 25 -31.55 -6.08 5.88
N VAL A 26 -30.42 -5.99 6.60
CA VAL A 26 -29.74 -4.69 6.81
C VAL A 26 -29.19 -4.20 5.47
N LYS A 27 -29.62 -3.01 5.05
CA LYS A 27 -29.09 -2.36 3.84
C LYS A 27 -27.66 -1.90 4.07
N VAL A 28 -26.77 -2.17 3.10
CA VAL A 28 -25.37 -1.72 3.11
C VAL A 28 -25.27 -0.21 3.36
N SER A 29 -26.14 0.59 2.73
CA SER A 29 -26.17 2.05 2.89
C SER A 29 -26.38 2.51 4.33
N ARG A 30 -27.09 1.72 5.16
CA ARG A 30 -27.31 2.02 6.57
C ARG A 30 -26.04 1.84 7.39
N ILE A 31 -25.16 0.92 6.99
CA ILE A 31 -23.89 0.66 7.67
C ILE A 31 -22.89 1.74 7.29
N THR A 32 -22.77 2.04 6.00
CA THR A 32 -21.87 3.10 5.52
C THR A 32 -22.27 4.48 6.04
N ALA A 33 -23.55 4.73 6.27
CA ALA A 33 -24.03 5.98 6.86
C ALA A 33 -23.63 6.17 8.34
N LEU A 34 -23.25 5.10 9.05
CA LEU A 34 -22.79 5.17 10.45
C LEU A 34 -21.29 5.49 10.58
N GLN A 35 -20.60 5.79 9.48
CA GLN A 35 -19.15 5.98 9.49
C GLN A 35 -18.69 7.02 10.51
N ASP A 36 -19.32 8.20 10.54
CA ASP A 36 -18.94 9.28 11.46
C ASP A 36 -19.31 8.95 12.92
N ASP A 37 -20.45 8.29 13.15
CA ASP A 37 -20.87 7.86 14.48
C ASP A 37 -19.91 6.81 15.06
N ILE A 38 -19.51 5.83 14.26
CA ILE A 38 -18.54 4.79 14.66
C ILE A 38 -17.18 5.42 14.92
N LYS A 39 -16.74 6.33 14.03
CA LYS A 39 -15.48 7.08 14.19
C LYS A 39 -15.45 7.85 15.51
N MET A 40 -16.54 8.53 15.84
CA MET A 40 -16.70 9.26 17.10
C MET A 40 -16.68 8.31 18.31
N ALA A 41 -17.45 7.22 18.25
CA ALA A 41 -17.54 6.24 19.35
C ALA A 41 -16.20 5.55 19.64
N LEU A 42 -15.36 5.34 18.63
CA LEU A 42 -14.03 4.74 18.75
C LEU A 42 -12.93 5.77 19.07
N ALA A 43 -13.25 7.06 19.15
CA ALA A 43 -12.28 8.16 19.20
C ALA A 43 -11.18 8.02 18.12
N ALA A 44 -11.55 7.52 16.95
CA ALA A 44 -10.62 7.23 15.86
C ALA A 44 -10.40 8.47 14.98
N LYS A 45 -9.16 8.68 14.52
CA LYS A 45 -8.84 9.77 13.58
C LYS A 45 -9.61 9.62 12.26
N ASP A 46 -9.78 8.38 11.80
CA ASP A 46 -10.58 8.03 10.64
C ASP A 46 -10.96 6.54 10.68
N ILE A 47 -11.91 6.10 9.86
CA ILE A 47 -12.21 4.67 9.65
C ILE A 47 -12.56 4.42 8.18
N ARG A 48 -12.39 3.17 7.71
CA ARG A 48 -12.86 2.73 6.38
C ARG A 48 -13.83 1.56 6.52
N ILE A 49 -15.00 1.67 5.88
CA ILE A 49 -16.00 0.60 5.83
C ILE A 49 -15.97 -0.06 4.44
N GLU A 50 -15.77 -1.37 4.41
CA GLU A 50 -15.78 -2.21 3.21
C GLU A 50 -16.97 -3.18 3.31
N ALA A 51 -18.05 -2.90 2.57
CA ALA A 51 -19.31 -3.61 2.69
C ALA A 51 -19.93 -3.95 1.31
N PRO A 52 -20.09 -5.24 0.96
CA PRO A 52 -19.48 -6.42 1.61
C PRO A 52 -17.97 -6.51 1.30
N ILE A 53 -17.23 -7.27 2.12
CA ILE A 53 -15.87 -7.67 1.78
C ILE A 53 -15.95 -8.61 0.55
N PRO A 54 -15.20 -8.36 -0.54
CA PRO A 54 -15.24 -9.18 -1.75
C PRO A 54 -15.07 -10.67 -1.45
N GLY A 55 -15.99 -11.49 -1.97
CA GLY A 55 -15.99 -12.95 -1.77
C GLY A 55 -16.56 -13.42 -0.44
N THR A 56 -17.06 -12.52 0.42
CA THR A 56 -17.70 -12.89 1.70
C THR A 56 -19.03 -12.14 1.91
N SER A 57 -19.80 -12.53 2.91
CA SER A 57 -21.00 -11.83 3.36
C SER A 57 -20.75 -10.88 4.54
N LEU A 58 -19.48 -10.67 4.90
CA LEU A 58 -19.09 -9.88 6.07
C LEU A 58 -18.86 -8.41 5.67
N VAL A 59 -18.92 -7.53 6.66
CA VAL A 59 -18.55 -6.12 6.53
C VAL A 59 -17.22 -5.90 7.24
N GLY A 60 -16.25 -5.32 6.54
CA GLY A 60 -14.96 -4.95 7.12
C GLY A 60 -15.01 -3.52 7.63
N ILE A 61 -14.61 -3.30 8.89
CA ILE A 61 -14.33 -1.97 9.41
C ILE A 61 -12.84 -1.89 9.75
N GLU A 62 -12.12 -1.03 9.04
CA GLU A 62 -10.71 -0.74 9.27
C GLU A 62 -10.58 0.47 10.17
N VAL A 63 -9.91 0.27 11.31
CA VAL A 63 -9.66 1.30 12.32
C VAL A 63 -8.15 1.50 12.44
N PRO A 64 -7.63 2.74 12.36
CA PRO A 64 -6.23 3.04 12.58
C PRO A 64 -5.74 2.55 13.94
N ASN A 65 -4.56 1.91 13.95
CA ASN A 65 -3.93 1.49 15.19
C ASN A 65 -3.48 2.73 15.97
N GLN A 66 -3.56 2.69 17.30
CA GLN A 66 -3.06 3.76 18.16
C GLN A 66 -1.54 3.93 18.02
N ASN A 67 -0.83 2.81 17.86
CA ASN A 67 0.63 2.77 17.66
C ASN A 67 0.96 2.06 16.32
N PRO A 68 0.91 2.77 15.18
CA PRO A 68 1.20 2.15 13.89
C PRO A 68 2.69 1.78 13.77
N THR A 69 2.94 0.57 13.28
CA THR A 69 4.30 0.07 13.06
C THR A 69 4.84 0.59 11.72
N LYS A 70 6.08 1.08 11.72
CA LYS A 70 6.77 1.50 10.49
C LYS A 70 7.07 0.29 9.62
N VAL A 71 6.69 0.37 8.36
CA VAL A 71 7.03 -0.61 7.34
C VAL A 71 8.39 -0.25 6.74
N ASN A 72 9.38 -1.11 6.94
CA ASN A 72 10.71 -0.92 6.35
C ASN A 72 10.81 -1.63 5.00
N LEU A 73 11.31 -0.94 3.97
CA LEU A 73 11.51 -1.52 2.65
C LEU A 73 12.43 -2.76 2.69
N ARG A 74 13.46 -2.74 3.55
CA ARG A 74 14.42 -3.83 3.73
C ARG A 74 13.74 -5.15 4.06
N SER A 75 12.74 -5.16 4.96
CA SER A 75 12.07 -6.39 5.36
C SER A 75 11.30 -7.06 4.22
N ILE A 76 10.90 -6.27 3.21
CA ILE A 76 10.24 -6.76 2.01
C ILE A 76 11.28 -7.24 0.99
N ILE A 77 12.30 -6.43 0.70
CA ILE A 77 13.35 -6.77 -0.27
C ILE A 77 14.14 -8.01 0.18
N GLU A 78 14.37 -8.18 1.48
CA GLU A 78 15.07 -9.34 2.01
C GLU A 78 14.21 -10.62 2.05
N SER A 79 12.88 -10.48 1.87
CA SER A 79 11.95 -11.61 1.95
C SER A 79 12.14 -12.61 0.82
N PRO A 80 11.92 -13.93 1.06
CA PRO A 80 11.96 -14.93 0.00
C PRO A 80 10.97 -14.64 -1.13
N LYS A 81 9.79 -14.08 -0.80
CA LYS A 81 8.76 -13.70 -1.79
C LYS A 81 9.28 -12.66 -2.80
N PHE A 82 10.17 -11.76 -2.39
CA PHE A 82 10.79 -10.78 -3.28
C PHE A 82 12.05 -11.30 -3.97
N LYS A 83 12.92 -12.00 -3.23
CA LYS A 83 14.18 -12.53 -3.78
C LYS A 83 13.95 -13.57 -4.87
N ASN A 84 13.02 -14.50 -4.63
CA ASN A 84 12.80 -15.67 -5.50
C ASN A 84 11.82 -15.39 -6.67
N THR A 85 11.48 -14.13 -6.92
CA THR A 85 10.65 -13.80 -8.08
C THR A 85 11.49 -13.72 -9.35
N GLU A 86 10.98 -14.33 -10.43
CA GLU A 86 11.61 -14.32 -11.75
C GLU A 86 11.53 -12.95 -12.43
N SER A 87 10.43 -12.20 -12.25
CA SER A 87 10.30 -10.87 -12.84
C SER A 87 11.34 -9.89 -12.28
N LYS A 88 12.14 -9.36 -13.21
CA LYS A 88 13.10 -8.28 -13.02
C LYS A 88 12.44 -6.94 -12.65
N LEU A 89 11.19 -6.74 -13.06
CA LEU A 89 10.44 -5.50 -12.82
C LEU A 89 9.49 -5.61 -11.62
N LYS A 90 9.74 -6.57 -10.72
CA LYS A 90 8.97 -6.70 -9.49
C LYS A 90 9.46 -5.73 -8.44
N VAL A 91 8.51 -4.99 -7.85
CA VAL A 91 8.76 -3.92 -6.90
C VAL A 91 8.00 -4.13 -5.59
N ALA A 92 8.61 -3.71 -4.49
CA ALA A 92 8.02 -3.75 -3.16
C ALA A 92 7.15 -2.49 -2.94
N MET A 93 5.88 -2.71 -2.57
CA MET A 93 4.90 -1.64 -2.37
C MET A 93 4.52 -1.43 -0.90
N GLY A 94 4.86 -2.36 -0.01
CA GLY A 94 4.55 -2.29 1.41
C GLY A 94 4.06 -3.62 1.97
N TYR A 95 3.19 -3.57 2.97
CA TYR A 95 2.51 -4.72 3.52
C TYR A 95 0.99 -4.60 3.34
N ARG A 96 0.36 -5.75 3.16
CA ARG A 96 -1.09 -5.89 3.28
C ARG A 96 -1.51 -5.88 4.75
N ILE A 97 -2.81 -5.76 4.99
CA ILE A 97 -3.38 -5.78 6.35
C ILE A 97 -3.13 -7.09 7.09
N ASN A 98 -2.97 -8.20 6.36
CA ASN A 98 -2.61 -9.51 6.91
C ASN A 98 -1.08 -9.68 7.12
N ASN A 99 -0.32 -8.59 7.13
CA ASN A 99 1.15 -8.57 7.26
C ASN A 99 1.91 -9.31 6.15
N GLU A 100 1.26 -9.61 5.01
CA GLU A 100 1.97 -10.16 3.86
C GLU A 100 2.63 -9.07 3.02
N PRO A 101 3.86 -9.30 2.52
CA PRO A 101 4.50 -8.38 1.58
C PRO A 101 3.61 -8.10 0.36
N LEU A 102 3.34 -6.84 0.09
CA LEU A 102 2.67 -6.37 -1.11
C LEU A 102 3.72 -6.12 -2.19
N LEU A 103 3.71 -6.98 -3.21
CA LEU A 103 4.59 -6.87 -4.37
C LEU A 103 3.76 -6.56 -5.62
N MET A 104 4.29 -5.69 -6.48
CA MET A 104 3.72 -5.36 -7.78
C MET A 104 4.72 -5.72 -8.87
N ASP A 105 4.25 -6.22 -10.00
CA ASP A 105 5.09 -6.52 -11.17
C ASP A 105 4.76 -5.52 -12.28
N ILE A 106 5.67 -4.57 -12.53
CA ILE A 106 5.43 -3.51 -13.51
C ILE A 106 5.24 -4.09 -14.92
N ALA A 107 5.84 -5.25 -15.23
CA ALA A 107 5.64 -5.89 -16.53
C ALA A 107 4.18 -6.31 -16.78
N LYS A 108 3.42 -6.59 -15.72
CA LYS A 108 1.99 -6.98 -15.80
C LYS A 108 1.05 -5.79 -15.81
N THR A 109 1.53 -4.63 -15.37
CA THR A 109 0.83 -3.33 -15.40
C THR A 109 1.79 -2.33 -16.03
N PRO A 110 1.96 -2.38 -17.38
CA PRO A 110 3.12 -1.80 -18.07
C PRO A 110 3.29 -0.30 -17.84
N HIS A 111 2.23 0.37 -17.43
CA HIS A 111 2.22 1.76 -17.01
C HIS A 111 1.48 1.91 -15.68
N ALA A 112 1.97 2.81 -14.84
CA ALA A 112 1.37 3.14 -13.56
C ALA A 112 1.29 4.66 -13.38
N LEU A 113 0.21 5.13 -12.76
CA LEU A 113 0.05 6.52 -12.34
C LEU A 113 0.13 6.60 -10.81
N ILE A 114 1.04 7.44 -10.30
CA ILE A 114 1.18 7.68 -8.86
C ILE A 114 0.78 9.13 -8.58
N ALA A 115 -0.33 9.31 -7.87
CA ALA A 115 -0.85 10.60 -7.47
C ALA A 115 -0.99 10.68 -5.94
N GLY A 116 -0.84 11.89 -5.39
CA GLY A 116 -0.93 12.13 -3.96
C GLY A 116 -0.58 13.57 -3.59
N ALA A 117 -1.19 14.07 -2.53
CA ALA A 117 -0.89 15.39 -1.97
C ALA A 117 0.50 15.42 -1.29
N THR A 118 1.02 16.61 -1.00
CA THR A 118 2.25 16.77 -0.22
C THR A 118 2.10 16.07 1.14
N GLY A 119 3.11 15.30 1.53
CA GLY A 119 3.10 14.53 2.79
C GLY A 119 2.34 13.20 2.73
N SER A 120 1.70 12.83 1.61
CA SER A 120 0.99 11.56 1.48
C SER A 120 1.91 10.34 1.25
N GLY A 121 3.24 10.56 1.20
CA GLY A 121 4.22 9.50 0.95
C GLY A 121 4.53 9.21 -0.52
N LYS A 122 4.09 10.05 -1.47
CA LYS A 122 4.36 9.87 -2.92
C LYS A 122 5.85 9.69 -3.23
N SER A 123 6.70 10.59 -2.73
CA SER A 123 8.14 10.54 -2.99
C SER A 123 8.80 9.30 -2.39
N VAL A 124 8.35 8.89 -1.19
CA VAL A 124 8.81 7.65 -0.54
C VAL A 124 8.40 6.42 -1.35
N CYS A 125 7.19 6.40 -1.93
CA CYS A 125 6.73 5.34 -2.83
C CYS A 125 7.59 5.24 -4.09
N ILE A 126 7.88 6.37 -4.75
CA ILE A 126 8.75 6.40 -5.94
C ILE A 126 10.14 5.85 -5.60
N ASN A 127 10.74 6.31 -4.51
CA ASN A 127 12.03 5.80 -4.05
C ASN A 127 11.98 4.29 -3.71
N SER A 128 10.88 3.79 -3.15
CA SER A 128 10.72 2.36 -2.86
C SER A 128 10.68 1.52 -4.14
N ILE A 129 10.00 2.02 -5.17
CA ILE A 129 9.96 1.40 -6.51
C ILE A 129 11.37 1.38 -7.11
N LEU A 130 12.05 2.53 -7.15
CA LEU A 130 13.41 2.64 -7.70
C LEU A 130 14.39 1.73 -6.97
N MET A 131 14.40 1.77 -5.63
CA MET A 131 15.23 0.88 -4.82
C MET A 131 14.96 -0.59 -5.11
N SER A 132 13.69 -0.99 -5.21
CA SER A 132 13.34 -2.38 -5.53
C SER A 132 13.93 -2.84 -6.87
N LEU A 133 13.89 -1.97 -7.88
CA LEU A 133 14.46 -2.24 -9.20
C LEU A 133 16.00 -2.32 -9.13
N LEU A 134 16.66 -1.39 -8.45
CA LEU A 134 18.12 -1.36 -8.33
C LEU A 134 18.68 -2.53 -7.53
N TYR A 135 17.99 -2.97 -6.47
CA TYR A 135 18.39 -4.13 -5.67
C TYR A 135 18.29 -5.46 -6.43
N LYS A 136 17.53 -5.50 -7.53
CA LYS A 136 17.25 -6.73 -8.28
C LYS A 136 18.03 -6.83 -9.58
N ASN A 137 18.41 -5.72 -10.19
CA ASN A 137 18.86 -5.71 -11.59
C ASN A 137 20.25 -5.14 -11.77
N HIS A 138 21.06 -5.83 -12.57
CA HIS A 138 22.32 -5.28 -13.09
C HIS A 138 22.04 -4.14 -14.12
N PRO A 139 22.93 -3.15 -14.30
CA PRO A 139 22.76 -2.08 -15.28
C PRO A 139 22.56 -2.53 -16.74
N GLU A 140 23.00 -3.75 -17.07
CA GLU A 140 22.79 -4.35 -18.39
C GLU A 140 21.36 -4.89 -18.58
N GLU A 141 20.65 -5.15 -17.48
CA GLU A 141 19.31 -5.75 -17.48
C GLU A 141 18.20 -4.71 -17.26
N LEU A 142 18.54 -3.57 -16.68
CA LEU A 142 17.64 -2.47 -16.40
C LEU A 142 18.28 -1.15 -16.82
N ARG A 143 17.55 -0.41 -17.66
CA ARG A 143 17.86 0.98 -18.01
C ARG A 143 16.76 1.90 -17.53
N LEU A 144 17.14 3.05 -16.97
CA LEU A 144 16.24 4.02 -16.37
C LEU A 144 16.36 5.38 -17.06
N LEU A 145 15.23 6.00 -17.35
CA LEU A 145 15.13 7.42 -17.72
C LEU A 145 14.34 8.12 -16.62
N LEU A 146 15.00 9.02 -15.91
CA LEU A 146 14.41 9.74 -14.79
C LEU A 146 14.20 11.20 -15.16
N ILE A 147 13.01 11.72 -14.87
CA ILE A 147 12.61 13.10 -15.16
C ILE A 147 12.11 13.70 -13.84
N ASP A 148 12.80 14.74 -13.36
CA ASP A 148 12.48 15.47 -12.13
C ASP A 148 12.47 16.98 -12.40
N PRO A 149 11.34 17.52 -12.89
CA PRO A 149 11.24 18.93 -13.28
C PRO A 149 11.34 19.90 -12.10
N LYS A 150 11.36 19.39 -10.86
CA LYS A 150 11.50 20.20 -9.65
C LYS A 150 12.89 20.11 -9.04
N MET A 151 13.75 19.19 -9.51
CA MET A 151 15.08 18.91 -8.96
C MET A 151 15.08 18.60 -7.45
N VAL A 152 14.03 17.98 -6.93
CA VAL A 152 13.90 17.72 -5.48
C VAL A 152 14.07 16.24 -5.13
N GLU A 153 13.52 15.36 -5.95
CA GLU A 153 13.23 13.98 -5.54
C GLU A 153 14.19 12.96 -6.13
N LEU A 154 14.65 13.19 -7.38
CA LEU A 154 15.44 12.21 -8.12
C LEU A 154 16.89 12.61 -8.33
N ALA A 155 17.28 13.84 -7.96
CA ALA A 155 18.66 14.31 -8.04
C ALA A 155 19.71 13.36 -7.42
N PRO A 156 19.44 12.65 -6.30
CA PRO A 156 20.40 11.68 -5.74
C PRO A 156 20.75 10.50 -6.66
N TYR A 157 20.03 10.29 -7.77
CA TYR A 157 20.23 9.17 -8.69
C TYR A 157 21.12 9.48 -9.91
N ASN A 158 21.61 10.71 -10.05
CA ASN A 158 22.27 11.20 -11.27
C ASN A 158 23.43 10.37 -11.81
N ASP A 159 24.13 9.63 -10.95
CA ASP A 159 25.34 8.87 -11.31
C ASP A 159 25.12 7.36 -11.36
N LEU A 160 23.86 6.91 -11.34
CA LEU A 160 23.59 5.48 -11.43
C LEU A 160 23.99 4.93 -12.82
N PRO A 161 24.72 3.80 -12.88
CA PRO A 161 25.07 3.15 -14.15
C PRO A 161 23.85 2.65 -14.93
N HIS A 162 22.69 2.52 -14.27
CA HIS A 162 21.42 2.16 -14.89
C HIS A 162 20.82 3.30 -15.73
N LEU A 163 21.25 4.55 -15.55
CA LEU A 163 20.68 5.68 -16.28
C LEU A 163 21.08 5.68 -17.75
N VAL A 164 20.12 6.00 -18.63
CA VAL A 164 20.39 6.22 -20.07
C VAL A 164 20.90 7.63 -20.36
N SER A 165 20.70 8.55 -19.42
CA SER A 165 21.07 9.97 -19.44
C SER A 165 21.04 10.47 -17.99
N PRO A 166 21.79 11.52 -17.63
CA PRO A 166 21.56 12.23 -16.37
C PRO A 166 20.07 12.56 -16.17
N VAL A 167 19.66 12.71 -14.91
CA VAL A 167 18.26 13.03 -14.55
C VAL A 167 17.87 14.30 -15.28
N ILE A 168 16.77 14.23 -16.04
CA ILE A 168 16.27 15.35 -16.82
C ILE A 168 15.51 16.28 -15.88
N THR A 169 15.82 17.56 -15.95
CA THR A 169 15.25 18.62 -15.11
C THR A 169 14.49 19.63 -15.94
#